data_AF-A0A374UNM2-F1
#
_entry.id   AF-A0A374UNM2-F1
#
_cell.length_a   1.000
_cell.length_b   1.000
_cell.length_c   1.000
_cell.angle_alpha   90.00
_cell.angle_beta   90.00
_cell.angle_gamma   90.00
#
_symmetry.space_group_name_H-M   'P 1'
#
loop_
_entity.id
_entity.type
_entity.pdbx_description
1 polymer ?
#
loop_
_entity_poly.entity_id
_entity_poly.type
_entity_poly.pdbx_seq_one_letter_code
_entity_poly.pdbx_strand_id
1 'polypeptide(L)' 'MAKNYKPDENGNTKCIECGQVIHPSDSYHWVKQKGTPARVIFIHKDCYEKLLPHTNERK' A
#
# COMPACT_ATOMS: atom_id res chain seq x y z
N MET A 1 18.88 -6.36 -10.34
CA MET A 1 18.00 -7.48 -9.91
C MET A 1 17.21 -7.02 -8.69
N ALA A 2 15.98 -6.53 -8.86
CA ALA A 2 15.19 -5.96 -7.76
C ALA A 2 14.58 -7.07 -6.89
N LYS A 3 15.26 -7.43 -5.80
CA LYS A 3 14.72 -8.27 -4.73
C LYS A 3 13.84 -7.39 -3.83
N ASN A 4 12.53 -7.24 -4.08
CA ASN A 4 11.63 -6.59 -3.11
C ASN A 4 10.14 -6.77 -3.44
N TYR A 5 9.64 -8.00 -3.35
CA TYR A 5 8.32 -8.28 -2.79
C TYR A 5 8.21 -9.78 -2.52
N LYS A 6 8.15 -10.18 -1.24
CA LYS A 6 7.67 -11.52 -0.90
C LYS A 6 6.17 -11.36 -0.71
N PRO A 7 5.32 -11.86 -1.61
CA PRO A 7 3.91 -12.01 -1.28
C PRO A 7 3.77 -12.90 -0.03
N ASP A 8 2.64 -12.82 0.66
CA ASP A 8 2.30 -13.75 1.76
C ASP A 8 2.50 -15.22 1.31
N GLU A 9 2.56 -16.19 2.23
CA GLU A 9 2.78 -17.62 1.92
C GLU A 9 1.84 -18.18 0.81
N ASN A 10 0.72 -17.49 0.53
CA ASN A 10 -0.23 -17.79 -0.54
C ASN A 10 -0.06 -16.99 -1.86
N GLY A 11 0.98 -16.17 -2.02
CA GLY A 11 1.15 -15.36 -3.23
C GLY A 11 0.30 -14.08 -3.27
N ASN A 12 -0.42 -13.75 -2.19
CA ASN A 12 -1.38 -12.64 -2.15
C ASN A 12 -0.76 -11.32 -1.67
N THR A 13 -1.13 -10.23 -2.32
CA THR A 13 -0.82 -8.86 -1.89
C THR A 13 -1.87 -8.43 -0.87
N LYS A 14 -1.48 -7.93 0.30
CA LYS A 14 -2.41 -7.42 1.32
C LYS A 14 -2.26 -5.92 1.50
N CYS A 15 -3.36 -5.24 1.77
CA CYS A 15 -3.38 -3.84 2.16
C CYS A 15 -2.78 -3.70 3.56
N ILE A 16 -1.77 -2.84 3.73
CA ILE A 16 -1.12 -2.63 5.03
C ILE A 16 -2.06 -1.96 6.05
N GLU A 17 -3.03 -1.18 5.60
CA GLU A 17 -3.93 -0.41 6.46
C GLU A 17 -5.08 -1.26 6.99
N CYS A 18 -5.73 -2.04 6.13
CA CYS A 18 -6.89 -2.86 6.51
C CYS A 18 -6.61 -4.36 6.63
N GLY A 19 -5.43 -4.84 6.23
CA GLY A 19 -5.03 -6.25 6.28
C GLY A 19 -5.73 -7.16 5.25
N GLN A 20 -6.69 -6.63 4.47
CA GLN A 20 -7.40 -7.40 3.46
C GLN A 20 -6.53 -7.70 2.23
N VAL A 21 -6.85 -8.80 1.54
CA VAL A 21 -6.21 -9.16 0.26
C VAL A 21 -6.63 -8.17 -0.82
N ILE A 22 -5.65 -7.68 -1.57
CA ILE A 22 -5.83 -6.86 -2.76
C ILE A 22 -5.89 -7.79 -3.96
N HIS A 23 -7.04 -7.87 -4.62
CA HIS A 23 -7.14 -8.59 -5.88
C HIS A 23 -6.63 -7.73 -7.04
N PRO A 24 -6.14 -8.33 -8.13
CA PRO A 24 -5.70 -7.58 -9.31
C PRO A 24 -6.82 -6.75 -9.98
N SER A 25 -8.09 -7.03 -9.67
CA SER A 25 -9.24 -6.22 -10.08
C SER A 25 -9.54 -5.03 -9.15
N ASP A 26 -8.91 -4.97 -7.96
CA ASP A 26 -9.09 -3.88 -7.02
C ASP A 26 -8.27 -2.64 -7.39
N SER A 27 -8.80 -1.47 -7.06
CA SER A 27 -8.03 -0.22 -7.12
C SER A 27 -7.10 -0.12 -5.91
N TYR A 28 -5.79 -0.09 -6.14
CA TYR A 28 -4.79 0.03 -5.09
C TYR A 28 -3.67 1.01 -5.46
N HIS A 29 -3.02 1.54 -4.42
CA HIS A 29 -1.80 2.31 -4.51
C HIS A 29 -0.64 1.50 -3.94
N TRP A 30 0.54 1.65 -4.53
CA TRP A 30 1.78 1.09 -4.01
C TRP A 30 2.69 2.23 -3.59
N VAL A 31 3.18 2.17 -2.36
CA VAL A 31 4.01 3.22 -1.76
C VAL A 31 5.38 2.61 -1.46
N LYS A 32 6.43 3.30 -1.88
CA LYS A 32 7.79 2.95 -1.47
C LYS A 32 8.02 3.48 -0.05
N GLN A 33 8.06 2.58 0.94
CA GLN A 33 8.43 2.98 2.29
C GLN A 33 9.92 3.31 2.30
N LYS A 34 10.24 4.56 2.65
CA LYS A 34 11.62 5.00 2.90
C LYS A 34 12.08 4.37 4.21
N GLY A 35 12.96 3.39 4.11
CA GLY A 35 13.57 2.68 5.23
C GLY A 35 14.73 1.82 4.71
N THR A 36 15.55 1.30 5.62
CA THR A 36 16.62 0.33 5.33
C THR A 36 16.26 -0.99 6.01
N PRO A 37 15.86 -2.04 5.27
CA PRO A 37 15.73 -2.13 3.81
C PRO A 37 14.50 -1.40 3.26
N ALA A 38 14.62 -0.84 2.05
CA ALA A 38 13.50 -0.19 1.36
C ALA A 38 12.49 -1.26 0.93
N ARG A 39 11.22 -1.10 1.33
CA ARG A 39 10.13 -2.03 1.00
C ARG A 39 9.00 -1.30 0.29
N VAL A 40 8.39 -1.99 -0.67
CA VAL A 40 7.15 -1.54 -1.31
C VAL A 40 5.99 -2.08 -0.49
N ILE A 41 5.07 -1.21 -0.10
CA ILE A 41 3.81 -1.56 0.57
C ILE A 41 2.65 -1.26 -0.35
N PHE A 42 1.56 -2.01 -0.21
CA PHE A 42 0.35 -1.84 -1.00
C PHE A 42 -0.80 -1.42 -0.09
N ILE A 43 -1.63 -0.52 -0.60
CA ILE A 43 -2.72 0.12 0.15
C ILE A 43 -3.92 0.21 -0.79
N HIS A 44 -5.11 -0.22 -0.37
CA HIS A 44 -6.34 0.00 -1.13
C HIS A 44 -6.54 1.50 -1.41
N LYS A 45 -7.15 1.85 -2.55
CA LYS A 45 -7.44 3.24 -2.90
C LYS A 45 -8.23 3.96 -1.80
N ASP A 46 -9.27 3.32 -1.27
CA ASP A 46 -10.09 3.87 -0.19
C ASP A 46 -9.28 4.12 1.10
N CYS A 47 -8.39 3.19 1.46
CA CYS A 47 -7.49 3.35 2.61
C CYS A 47 -6.45 4.44 2.37
N TYR A 48 -5.93 4.53 1.15
CA TYR A 48 -4.96 5.56 0.77
C TYR A 48 -5.58 6.95 0.80
N GLU A 49 -6.81 7.12 0.31
CA GLU A 49 -7.54 8.39 0.36
C GLU A 49 -7.80 8.86 1.80
N LYS A 50 -8.02 7.94 2.75
CA LYS A 50 -8.13 8.26 4.19
C LYS A 50 -6.80 8.69 4.82
N LEU A 51 -5.67 8.21 4.28
CA LEU A 51 -4.33 8.58 4.74
C LEU A 51 -3.86 9.91 4.16
N LEU A 52 -4.40 10.33 3.00
CA LEU A 52 -4.08 11.62 2.44
C LEU A 52 -4.53 12.68 3.44
N PRO A 53 -3.63 13.59 3.85
CA PRO A 53 -4.06 14.71 4.66
C PRO A 53 -5.10 15.45 3.83
N HIS A 54 -6.36 15.44 4.29
CA HIS A 54 -7.36 16.33 3.76
C HIS A 54 -6.75 17.72 3.89
N THR A 55 -6.35 18.32 2.78
CA THR A 55 -5.89 19.71 2.72
C THR A 55 -7.10 20.60 2.95
N ASN A 56 -7.71 20.50 4.13
CA ASN A 56 -8.62 21.48 4.66
C ASN A 56 -7.76 22.61 5.23
N GLU A 57 -7.67 23.65 4.41
CA GLU A 57 -7.72 25.04 4.83
C GLU A 57 -6.66 25.53 5.82
N ARG A 58 -5.70 26.29 5.29
CA ARG A 58 -5.41 27.59 5.89
C ARG A 58 -5.80 28.65 4.87
N LYS A 59 -7.07 29.06 4.99
CA LYS A 59 -7.56 30.32 4.44
C LYS A 59 -7.02 31.49 5.26
#